data_AF-A0A0C2FCZ6-F1
#
_entry.id   AF-A0A0C2FCZ6-F1
#
_cell.length_a   1.000
_cell.length_b   1.000
_cell.length_c   1.000
_cell.angle_alpha   90.00
_cell.angle_beta   90.00
_cell.angle_gamma   90.00
#
_symmetry.space_group_name_H-M   'P 1'
#
loop_
_entity.id
_entity.type
_entity.pdbx_description
1 polymer ?
#
loop_
_entity_poly.entity_id
_entity_poly.type
_entity_poly.pdbx_seq_one_letter_code
_entity_poly.pdbx_strand_id
1 'polypeptide(L)' 'HRAFGSAAINMMMVAQGACDAMVEYGIHAWDVAAAAVIVSEAGGCLIDPTGMDWRVYNQFSKIVNV' A
#
# COMPACT_ATOMS: atom_id res chain seq x y z
N HIS A 1 -0.27 -12.49 -10.03
CA HIS A 1 -0.55 -12.33 -8.59
C HIS A 1 0.64 -12.91 -7.82
N ARG A 2 1.50 -12.08 -7.23
CA ARG A 2 2.57 -12.51 -6.30
C ARG A 2 2.22 -11.97 -4.93
N ALA A 3 2.29 -12.81 -3.90
CA ALA A 3 2.08 -12.41 -2.52
C ALA A 3 3.14 -13.10 -1.67
N PHE A 4 3.99 -12.32 -1.01
CA PHE A 4 5.03 -12.85 -0.13
C PHE A 4 4.51 -13.20 1.28
N GLY A 5 3.18 -13.22 1.47
CA GLY A 5 2.53 -13.52 2.75
C GLY A 5 2.70 -12.44 3.83
N SER A 6 3.35 -11.31 3.49
CA SER A 6 3.51 -10.15 4.34
C SER A 6 3.17 -8.89 3.55
N ALA A 7 2.16 -8.16 4.02
CA ALA A 7 1.73 -6.93 3.41
C ALA A 7 2.88 -5.91 3.31
N ALA A 8 3.70 -5.80 4.36
CA ALA A 8 4.84 -4.87 4.38
C ALA A 8 5.84 -5.13 3.23
N ILE A 9 6.15 -6.39 2.93
CA ILE A 9 7.07 -6.75 1.85
C ILE A 9 6.48 -6.40 0.49
N ASN A 10 5.21 -6.73 0.28
CA ASN A 10 4.52 -6.42 -0.96
C ASN A 10 4.45 -4.89 -1.18
N MET A 11 4.24 -4.09 -0.12
CA MET A 11 4.19 -2.63 -0.19
C MET A 11 5.57 -2.03 -0.52
N MET A 12 6.66 -2.58 0.04
CA MET A 12 8.02 -2.16 -0.31
C MET A 12 8.38 -2.50 -1.76
N MET A 13 7.87 -3.61 -2.30
CA MET A 13 8.06 -3.93 -3.72
C MET A 13 7.39 -2.91 -4.65
N VAL A 14 6.24 -2.36 -4.23
CA VAL A 14 5.61 -1.24 -4.95
C VAL A 14 6.47 0.01 -4.84
N ALA A 15 6.92 0.38 -3.63
CA ALA A 15 7.79 1.55 -3.45
C ALA A 15 9.12 1.46 -4.22
N GLN A 16 9.69 0.26 -4.40
CA GLN A 16 10.92 0.05 -5.17
C GLN A 16 10.70 0.05 -6.70
N GLY A 17 9.44 0.05 -7.18
CA GLY A 17 9.13 -0.11 -8.60
C GLY A 17 9.25 -1.54 -9.12
N ALA A 18 9.34 -2.53 -8.22
CA ALA A 18 9.33 -3.95 -8.58
C ALA A 18 7.91 -4.47 -8.84
N CYS A 19 6.88 -3.74 -8.40
CA CYS A 19 5.46 -4.04 -8.65
C CYS A 19 4.69 -2.75 -8.94
N ASP A 20 3.80 -2.77 -9.94
CA ASP A 20 3.02 -1.58 -10.33
C ASP A 20 1.88 -1.28 -9.35
N ALA A 21 1.27 -2.31 -8.76
CA ALA A 21 0.18 -2.15 -7.80
C ALA A 21 0.06 -3.36 -6.87
N MET A 22 -0.42 -3.09 -5.66
CA MET A 22 -0.73 -4.08 -4.64
C MET A 22 -2.11 -3.82 -4.04
N VAL A 23 -2.87 -4.89 -3.84
CA VAL A 23 -4.15 -4.86 -3.14
C VAL A 23 -4.13 -5.96 -2.09
N GLU A 24 -4.37 -5.60 -0.84
CA GLU A 24 -4.48 -6.57 0.25
C GLU A 24 -5.60 -6.14 1.20
N TYR A 25 -6.34 -7.12 1.70
CA TYR A 25 -7.51 -6.91 2.56
C TYR A 25 -7.20 -7.42 3.97
N GLY A 26 -7.63 -6.67 4.99
CA GLY A 26 -7.45 -7.08 6.40
C GLY A 26 -6.10 -6.69 7.01
N ILE A 27 -5.41 -5.72 6.42
CA ILE A 27 -4.16 -5.16 6.97
C ILE A 27 -4.49 -4.16 8.09
N HIS A 28 -3.70 -4.14 9.15
CA HIS A 28 -3.90 -3.17 10.21
C HIS A 28 -3.38 -1.79 9.82
N ALA A 29 -4.03 -0.74 10.34
CA ALA A 29 -3.68 0.64 10.02
C ALA A 29 -2.22 1.00 10.34
N TRP A 30 -1.59 0.35 11.33
CA TRP A 30 -0.18 0.58 11.66
C TRP A 30 0.79 0.02 10.60
N ASP A 31 0.46 -1.11 9.97
CA ASP A 31 1.28 -1.70 8.91
C ASP A 31 1.23 -0.83 7.65
N VAL A 32 0.04 -0.26 7.38
CA VAL A 32 -0.16 0.64 6.25
C VAL A 32 0.42 2.03 6.52
N ALA A 33 0.42 2.51 7.77
CA ALA A 33 0.99 3.82 8.11
C ALA A 33 2.49 3.92 7.79
N ALA A 34 3.26 2.87 8.08
CA ALA A 34 4.68 2.83 7.74
C ALA A 34 4.91 2.82 6.22
N ALA A 35 4.12 2.01 5.50
CA ALA A 35 4.19 1.93 4.05
C ALA A 35 3.74 3.23 3.36
N ALA A 36 2.76 3.94 3.91
CA ALA A 36 2.24 5.18 3.35
C ALA A 36 3.32 6.24 3.22
N VAL A 37 4.17 6.37 4.24
CA VAL A 37 5.31 7.31 4.21
C VAL A 37 6.30 6.90 3.14
N ILE A 38 6.71 5.62 3.10
CA ILE A 38 7.71 5.13 2.14
C ILE A 38 7.23 5.26 0.70
N VAL A 39 5.99 4.86 0.42
CA VAL A 39 5.40 4.93 -0.92
C VAL A 39 5.21 6.38 -1.34
N SER A 40 4.79 7.26 -0.44
CA SER A 40 4.66 8.69 -0.72
C SER A 40 6.00 9.33 -1.08
N GLU A 41 7.09 8.98 -0.38
CA GLU A 41 8.44 9.47 -0.70
C GLU A 41 8.97 8.90 -2.03
N ALA A 42 8.56 7.68 -2.39
CA ALA A 42 8.85 7.08 -3.68
C ALA A 42 8.03 7.68 -4.85
N GLY A 43 7.05 8.56 -4.57
CA GLY A 43 6.17 9.15 -5.57
C GLY A 43 4.92 8.32 -5.89
N GLY A 44 4.66 7.27 -5.13
CA GLY A 44 3.47 6.44 -5.24
C GLY A 44 2.28 6.95 -4.41
N CYS A 45 1.14 6.27 -4.53
CA CYS A 45 -0.12 6.66 -3.93
C CYS A 45 -0.80 5.49 -3.20
N LEU A 46 -1.42 5.78 -2.05
CA LEU A 46 -2.34 4.86 -1.37
C LEU A 46 -3.77 5.35 -1.54
N ILE A 47 -4.60 4.48 -2.10
CA ILE A 47 -6.03 4.69 -2.29
C ILE A 47 -6.81 3.61 -1.56
N ASP A 48 -7.94 3.95 -0.97
CA ASP A 48 -8.91 2.97 -0.52
C ASP A 48 -9.47 2.20 -1.75
N PRO A 49 -9.86 0.92 -1.65
CA PRO A 49 -10.56 0.22 -2.72
C PRO A 49 -11.87 0.92 -3.18
N THR A 50 -12.43 1.82 -2.38
CA THR A 50 -13.53 2.73 -2.76
C THR A 50 -13.09 3.92 -3.63
N GLY A 51 -11.80 4.09 -3.89
CA GLY A 51 -11.22 5.16 -4.70
C GLY A 51 -11.00 6.48 -3.95
N MET A 52 -11.17 6.50 -2.63
CA MET A 52 -10.85 7.66 -1.79
C MET A 52 -9.39 7.64 -1.34
N ASP A 53 -8.85 8.79 -0.97
CA ASP A 53 -7.51 8.88 -0.35
C ASP A 53 -7.45 8.06 0.94
N TRP A 54 -6.33 7.37 1.13
CA TRP A 54 -6.04 6.65 2.36
C TRP A 54 -6.02 7.60 3.57
N ARG A 55 -6.83 7.27 4.58
CA ARG A 55 -6.85 7.95 5.89
C ARG A 55 -6.60 6.93 6.99
N VAL A 56 -5.87 7.33 8.04
CA VAL A 56 -5.42 6.48 9.16
C VAL A 56 -6.55 5.68 9.84
N TYR A 57 -7.80 6.11 9.72
CA TYR A 57 -8.96 5.42 10.32
C TYR A 57 -9.64 4.39 9.41
N ASN A 58 -9.29 4.29 8.12
CA ASN A 58 -9.86 3.30 7.22
C ASN A 58 -8.96 2.05 7.19
N GLN A 59 -9.55 0.86 7.31
CA GLN A 59 -8.82 -0.42 7.34
C GLN A 59 -8.57 -1.03 5.94
N PHE A 60 -8.87 -0.29 4.86
CA PHE A 60 -8.82 -0.79 3.50
C PHE A 60 -7.87 0.06 2.64
N SER A 61 -6.85 -0.56 2.03
CA SER A 61 -5.84 0.13 1.23
C SER A 61 -5.43 -0.65 -0.01
N LYS A 62 -5.40 0.05 -1.13
CA LYS A 62 -4.79 -0.29 -2.43
C LYS A 62 -3.60 0.66 -2.63
N ILE A 63 -2.44 0.11 -3.00
CA ILE A 63 -1.21 0.86 -3.21
C ILE A 63 -0.87 0.82 -4.69
N VAL A 64 -0.56 1.97 -5.28
CA VAL A 64 -0.27 2.13 -6.71
C VAL A 64 1.02 2.92 -6.90
N ASN A 65 1.88 2.44 -7.78
CA ASN A 65 3.04 3.21 -8.25
C ASN A 65 2.66 4.03 -9.48
N VAL A 66 3.14 5.28 -9.56
CA VAL A 66 2.89 6.19 -10.70
C VAL A 66 3.91 5.95 -11.80
#